data_AF-A0A4P9Y9V1-F1
#
_entry.id   AF-A0A4P9Y9V1-F1
#
_cell.length_a   1.000
_cell.length_b   1.000
_cell.length_c   1.000
_cell.angle_alpha   90.00
_cell.angle_beta   90.00
_cell.angle_gamma   90.00
#
_symmetry.space_group_name_H-M   'P 1'
#
loop_
_entity.id
_entity.type
_entity.pdbx_description
1 polymer ?
#
loop_
_entity_poly.entity_id
_entity_poly.type
_entity_poly.pdbx_seq_one_letter_code
_entity_poly.pdbx_strand_id
1 'polypeptide(L)'
;MSMTLGYHGIDYDFGVMCMIKWNFSNALLFYPIAGIAFPACALHVITLAKIFMTRKRVDSSHNAADQLSQLPSGAQGAEADGLSTERRRWWEGWGHQGFWALRTLHQHWRVITLALYYCYIALIYWLFYFLQSHRVEDSLQDEARTRDWYECIFSGGTQTECYNRIRDHIPPLGLAIFVEISASLYGIVFFIIFACRPSVLKNW
;
A
#
# COMPACT_ATOMS: atom_id res chain seq x y z
N MET A 1 -31.72 2.73 -15.81
CA MET A 1 -32.41 2.52 -14.52
C MET A 1 -31.66 3.31 -13.47
N SER A 2 -32.18 4.49 -13.12
CA SER A 2 -31.58 5.39 -12.14
C SER A 2 -32.19 5.08 -10.78
N MET A 3 -31.40 4.56 -9.84
CA MET A 3 -31.81 4.45 -8.44
C MET A 3 -31.63 5.82 -7.79
N THR A 4 -32.74 6.52 -7.62
CA THR A 4 -32.84 7.74 -6.80
C THR A 4 -32.72 7.34 -5.32
N LEU A 5 -31.49 7.35 -4.79
CA LEU A 5 -31.25 7.43 -3.36
C LEU A 5 -31.57 8.86 -2.90
N GLY A 6 -32.58 9.01 -2.04
CA GLY A 6 -32.97 10.28 -1.42
C GLY A 6 -31.94 10.78 -0.41
N TYR A 7 -30.82 11.28 -0.88
CA TYR A 7 -29.82 11.97 -0.06
C TYR A 7 -29.43 13.30 -0.71
N HIS A 8 -29.60 14.39 0.04
CA HIS A 8 -29.10 15.76 -0.22
C HIS A 8 -27.55 15.87 -0.32
N GLY A 9 -26.85 14.75 -0.58
CA GLY A 9 -25.40 14.60 -0.46
C GLY A 9 -24.70 14.22 -1.76
N ILE A 10 -25.38 14.14 -2.89
CA ILE A 10 -24.78 13.88 -4.21
C ILE A 10 -24.74 15.23 -4.95
N ASP A 11 -23.56 15.81 -5.16
CA ASP A 11 -23.45 17.13 -5.81
C ASP A 11 -22.69 17.11 -7.13
N TYR A 12 -21.96 16.04 -7.47
CA TYR A 12 -21.05 16.08 -8.62
C TYR A 12 -21.12 14.84 -9.49
N ASP A 13 -21.38 15.08 -10.77
CA ASP A 13 -21.36 14.08 -11.84
C ASP A 13 -20.11 14.32 -12.70
N PHE A 14 -19.03 13.61 -12.40
CA PHE A 14 -17.80 13.64 -13.21
C PHE A 14 -17.77 12.39 -14.10
N GLY A 15 -18.31 12.50 -15.30
CA GLY A 15 -18.34 11.40 -16.27
C GLY A 15 -19.47 10.41 -16.01
N VAL A 16 -19.15 9.16 -15.65
CA VAL A 16 -20.13 8.06 -15.47
C VAL A 16 -20.37 7.72 -13.99
N MET A 17 -19.82 8.52 -13.07
CA MET A 17 -19.83 8.24 -11.63
C MET A 17 -20.41 9.43 -10.85
N CYS A 18 -21.49 9.18 -10.11
CA CYS A 18 -22.02 10.12 -9.13
C CYS A 18 -21.15 10.11 -7.88
N MET A 19 -20.44 11.20 -7.59
CA MET A 19 -19.67 11.33 -6.36
C MET A 19 -20.49 11.98 -5.25
N ILE A 20 -20.36 11.42 -4.04
CA ILE A 20 -20.94 11.98 -2.82
C ILE A 20 -20.08 13.18 -2.39
N LYS A 21 -20.72 14.23 -1.87
CA LYS A 21 -20.07 15.39 -1.24
C LYS A 21 -18.94 14.95 -0.32
N TRP A 22 -17.83 15.67 -0.35
CA TRP A 22 -16.64 15.38 0.45
C TRP A 22 -16.97 15.14 1.93
N ASN A 23 -17.72 16.05 2.55
CA ASN A 23 -18.11 15.96 3.96
C ASN A 23 -18.91 14.68 4.29
N PHE A 24 -19.75 14.20 3.38
CA PHE A 24 -20.49 12.96 3.53
C PHE A 24 -19.64 11.73 3.19
N SER A 25 -18.82 11.82 2.15
CA SER A 25 -17.91 10.76 1.71
C SER A 25 -16.89 10.40 2.79
N ASN A 26 -16.38 11.40 3.52
CA ASN A 26 -15.50 11.17 4.66
C ASN A 26 -16.19 10.40 5.79
N ALA A 27 -17.40 10.80 6.16
CA ALA A 27 -18.18 10.17 7.21
C ALA A 27 -18.60 8.73 6.87
N LEU A 28 -19.06 8.50 5.63
CA LEU A 28 -19.64 7.23 5.21
C LEU A 28 -18.60 6.22 4.68
N LEU A 29 -17.57 6.70 4.00
CA LEU A 29 -16.62 5.86 3.27
C LEU A 29 -15.24 5.88 3.96
N PHE A 30 -14.62 7.05 4.09
CA PHE A 30 -13.22 7.13 4.49
C PHE A 30 -12.99 6.78 5.96
N TYR A 31 -13.70 7.38 6.93
CA TYR A 31 -13.45 7.07 8.34
C TYR A 31 -13.66 5.59 8.69
N PRO A 32 -14.73 4.89 8.23
CA PRO A 32 -14.87 3.47 8.45
C PRO A 32 -13.75 2.65 7.80
N ILE A 33 -13.35 2.99 6.57
CA ILE A 33 -12.24 2.31 5.88
C ILE A 33 -10.92 2.54 6.63
N ALA A 34 -10.64 3.76 7.12
CA ALA A 34 -9.48 4.02 7.98
C ALA A 34 -9.51 3.17 9.25
N GLY A 35 -10.65 3.18 9.93
CA GLY A 35 -10.85 2.48 11.19
C GLY A 35 -10.60 0.98 11.07
N ILE A 36 -10.73 0.41 9.87
CA ILE A 36 -10.42 -0.99 9.58
C ILE A 36 -8.99 -1.14 9.03
N ALA A 37 -8.62 -0.34 8.05
CA ALA A 37 -7.36 -0.48 7.31
C ALA A 37 -6.14 -0.15 8.17
N PHE A 38 -6.16 0.93 8.97
CA PHE A 38 -5.02 1.31 9.80
C PHE A 38 -4.71 0.24 10.87
N PRO A 39 -5.68 -0.24 11.66
CA PRO A 39 -5.42 -1.34 12.59
C PRO A 39 -4.97 -2.62 11.89
N ALA A 40 -5.56 -2.96 10.74
CA ALA A 40 -5.13 -4.13 9.96
C ALA A 40 -3.66 -4.00 9.52
N CYS A 41 -3.27 -2.86 8.95
CA CYS A 41 -1.90 -2.58 8.55
C CYS A 41 -0.94 -2.60 9.75
N ALA A 42 -1.32 -2.01 10.88
CA ALA A 42 -0.53 -2.04 12.10
C ALA A 42 -0.32 -3.48 12.60
N LEU A 43 -1.37 -4.30 12.64
CA LEU A 43 -1.29 -5.71 13.01
C LEU A 43 -0.36 -6.49 12.08
N HIS A 44 -0.44 -6.25 10.76
CA HIS A 44 0.47 -6.89 9.80
C HIS A 44 1.93 -6.48 10.02
N VAL A 45 2.21 -5.20 10.25
CA VAL A 45 3.56 -4.70 10.55
C VAL A 45 4.09 -5.29 11.87
N ILE A 46 3.27 -5.30 12.92
CA ILE A 46 3.62 -5.89 14.22
C ILE A 46 3.92 -7.38 14.08
N THR A 47 3.09 -8.11 13.33
CA THR A 47 3.26 -9.54 13.10
C THR A 47 4.58 -9.82 12.39
N LEU A 48 4.88 -9.06 11.32
CA LEU A 48 6.16 -9.16 10.61
C LEU A 48 7.34 -8.83 11.54
N ALA A 49 7.24 -7.77 12.34
CA ALA A 49 8.27 -7.37 13.29
C ALA A 49 8.51 -8.43 14.38
N LYS A 50 7.46 -9.04 14.92
CA LYS A 50 7.56 -10.12 15.91
C LYS A 50 8.20 -11.37 15.32
N ILE A 51 7.80 -11.78 14.11
CA ILE A 51 8.43 -12.91 13.42
C ILE A 51 9.94 -12.66 13.24
N PHE A 52 10.31 -11.44 12.83
CA PHE A 52 11.71 -11.06 12.65
C PHE A 52 12.48 -11.06 13.99
N MET A 53 11.92 -10.48 15.05
CA MET A 53 12.57 -10.40 16.37
C MET A 53 12.72 -11.76 17.05
N THR A 54 11.70 -12.61 17.01
CA THR A 54 11.76 -13.95 17.61
C THR A 54 12.84 -14.79 16.95
N ARG A 55 12.99 -14.67 15.62
CA ARG A 55 14.06 -15.37 14.90
C ARG A 55 15.44 -14.89 15.29
N LYS A 56 15.64 -13.57 15.43
CA LYS A 56 16.90 -13.01 15.94
C LYS A 56 17.30 -13.59 17.31
N ARG A 57 16.31 -13.85 18.17
CA ARG A 57 16.56 -14.47 19.49
C ARG A 57 16.92 -15.96 19.38
N VAL A 58 16.23 -16.71 18.54
CA VAL A 58 16.51 -18.14 18.33
C VAL A 58 17.91 -18.36 17.74
N ASP A 59 18.30 -17.55 16.76
CA ASP A 59 19.65 -17.62 16.17
C ASP A 59 20.72 -17.29 17.21
N SER A 60 20.48 -16.29 18.06
CA SER A 60 21.39 -15.93 19.15
C SER A 60 21.53 -17.07 20.18
N SER A 61 20.45 -17.82 20.46
CA SER A 61 20.51 -18.95 21.39
C SER A 61 21.20 -20.18 20.81
N HIS A 62 21.01 -20.48 19.52
CA HIS A 62 21.74 -21.55 18.85
C HIS A 62 23.24 -21.26 18.81
N ASN A 63 23.63 -20.05 18.45
CA ASN A 63 25.04 -19.64 18.45
C ASN A 63 25.66 -19.72 19.86
N ALA A 64 24.91 -19.36 20.91
CA ALA A 64 25.39 -19.49 22.29
C ALA A 64 25.50 -20.95 22.75
N ALA A 65 24.55 -21.81 22.34
CA ALA A 65 24.59 -23.24 22.63
C ALA A 65 25.74 -23.96 21.89
N ASP A 66 26.02 -23.57 20.65
CA ASP A 66 27.14 -24.10 19.86
C ASP A 66 28.51 -23.66 20.43
N GLN A 67 28.60 -22.46 21.01
CA GLN A 67 29.81 -22.04 21.73
C GLN A 67 30.03 -22.81 23.05
N LEU A 68 28.95 -23.21 23.72
CA LEU A 68 29.02 -24.03 24.94
C LEU A 68 29.37 -25.49 24.65
N SER A 69 28.95 -26.05 23.52
CA SER A 69 29.31 -27.41 23.09
C SER A 69 30.73 -27.50 22.50
N GLN A 70 31.34 -26.37 22.15
CA GLN A 70 32.74 -26.27 21.71
C GLN A 70 33.72 -25.92 22.84
N LEU A 71 33.32 -25.96 24.12
CA LEU A 71 34.24 -25.79 25.24
C LEU A 71 35.35 -26.85 25.18
N PRO A 72 36.62 -26.46 24.94
CA PRO A 72 37.72 -27.40 24.85
C PRO A 72 38.17 -27.77 26.25
N SER A 73 38.06 -29.05 26.59
CA SER A 73 38.87 -29.66 27.64
C SER A 73 40.32 -29.74 27.15
N GLY A 74 41.10 -28.66 27.34
CA GLY A 74 42.54 -28.68 27.07
C GLY A 74 43.11 -27.31 26.69
N ALA A 75 44.02 -26.81 27.53
CA ALA A 75 44.81 -25.61 27.29
C ALA A 75 45.80 -25.79 26.12
N GLN A 76 46.05 -24.72 25.34
CA GLN A 76 47.39 -24.18 24.99
C GLN A 76 47.33 -23.24 23.78
N GLY A 77 47.86 -22.03 23.96
CA GLY A 77 48.79 -21.38 23.04
C GLY A 77 48.27 -20.71 21.75
N ALA A 78 48.77 -19.49 21.56
CA ALA A 78 49.05 -18.77 20.32
C ALA A 78 48.03 -17.72 19.84
N GLU A 79 48.49 -16.46 19.97
CA GLU A 79 48.12 -15.27 19.23
C GLU A 79 47.79 -15.53 17.75
N ALA A 80 46.65 -15.00 17.30
CA ALA A 80 46.43 -14.66 15.90
C ALA A 80 45.40 -13.52 15.78
N ASP A 81 45.89 -12.35 15.38
CA ASP A 81 45.21 -11.24 14.70
C ASP A 81 43.67 -11.18 14.75
N GLY A 82 43.15 -10.45 15.74
CA GLY A 82 41.71 -10.29 16.02
C GLY A 82 40.96 -9.18 15.28
N LEU A 83 41.52 -8.52 14.27
CA LEU A 83 40.91 -7.31 13.68
C LEU A 83 40.33 -7.44 12.26
N SER A 84 40.59 -8.54 11.54
CA SER A 84 40.11 -8.73 10.15
C SER A 84 38.99 -9.77 9.99
N THR A 85 38.80 -10.65 10.97
CA THR A 85 37.78 -11.72 10.95
C THR A 85 36.39 -11.26 11.41
N GLU A 86 36.30 -10.17 12.18
CA GLU A 86 35.03 -9.64 12.70
C GLU A 86 34.17 -9.02 11.59
N ARG A 87 34.80 -8.33 10.63
CA ARG A 87 34.10 -7.71 9.49
C ARG A 87 33.61 -8.73 8.47
N ARG A 88 34.30 -9.88 8.33
CA ARG A 88 33.89 -10.99 7.45
C ARG A 88 32.72 -11.79 8.03
N ARG A 89 32.71 -12.02 9.36
CA ARG A 89 31.57 -12.62 10.08
C ARG A 89 30.29 -11.78 9.99
N TRP A 90 30.41 -10.46 9.89
CA TRP A 90 29.24 -9.57 9.74
C TRP A 90 28.53 -9.77 8.39
N TRP A 91 29.26 -10.00 7.30
CA TRP A 91 28.65 -10.28 5.98
C TRP A 91 28.07 -11.71 5.89
N GLU A 92 28.70 -12.70 6.53
CA GLU A 92 28.19 -14.08 6.55
C GLU A 92 26.98 -14.27 7.50
N GLY A 93 26.95 -13.54 8.61
CA GLY A 93 25.81 -13.52 9.54
C GLY A 93 24.54 -12.91 8.94
N TRP A 94 24.67 -11.82 8.16
CA TRP A 94 23.53 -11.22 7.46
C TRP A 94 23.01 -12.08 6.30
N GLY A 95 23.90 -12.83 5.62
CA GLY A 95 23.53 -13.72 4.52
C GLY A 95 22.66 -14.90 4.95
N HIS A 96 23.01 -15.58 6.05
CA HIS A 96 22.23 -16.71 6.56
C HIS A 96 20.93 -16.23 7.23
N GLN A 97 20.97 -15.16 8.04
CA GLN A 97 19.77 -14.59 8.68
C GLN A 97 18.76 -14.05 7.67
N GLY A 98 19.24 -13.40 6.60
CA GLY A 98 18.41 -12.98 5.47
C GLY A 98 17.80 -14.17 4.72
N PHE A 99 18.58 -15.23 4.46
CA PHE A 99 18.13 -16.42 3.73
C PHE A 99 16.98 -17.17 4.43
N TRP A 100 17.03 -17.35 5.76
CA TRP A 100 15.95 -18.03 6.50
C TRP A 100 14.73 -17.13 6.75
N ALA A 101 14.94 -15.82 6.91
CA ALA A 101 13.86 -14.84 6.90
C ALA A 101 13.14 -14.85 5.54
N LEU A 102 13.88 -14.86 4.44
CA LEU A 102 13.37 -15.03 3.07
C LEU A 102 12.65 -16.35 2.89
N ARG A 103 13.13 -17.45 3.49
CA ARG A 103 12.46 -18.77 3.42
C ARG A 103 11.12 -18.79 4.16
N THR A 104 11.01 -18.06 5.26
CA THR A 104 9.76 -17.93 6.02
C THR A 104 8.80 -16.98 5.33
N LEU A 105 9.32 -15.87 4.80
CA LEU A 105 8.58 -15.00 3.89
C LEU A 105 8.08 -15.81 2.70
N HIS A 106 8.90 -16.65 2.10
CA HIS A 106 8.54 -17.52 0.98
C HIS A 106 7.46 -18.56 1.35
N GLN A 107 7.26 -18.90 2.62
CA GLN A 107 6.16 -19.76 3.02
C GLN A 107 4.82 -18.99 3.14
N HIS A 108 4.87 -17.72 3.55
CA HIS A 108 3.68 -16.88 3.78
C HIS A 108 3.57 -15.70 2.80
N TRP A 109 4.34 -15.69 1.71
CA TRP A 109 4.52 -14.52 0.86
C TRP A 109 3.20 -14.05 0.27
N ARG A 110 2.31 -14.99 -0.07
CA ARG A 110 0.98 -14.68 -0.62
C ARG A 110 0.14 -13.79 0.29
N VAL A 111 0.08 -14.14 1.57
CA VAL A 111 -0.73 -13.40 2.57
C VAL A 111 -0.07 -12.06 2.87
N ILE A 112 1.26 -12.03 2.95
CA ILE A 112 2.04 -10.81 3.20
C ILE A 112 1.93 -9.85 2.01
N THR A 113 2.08 -10.34 0.78
CA THR A 113 1.93 -9.55 -0.45
C THR A 113 0.53 -8.99 -0.56
N LEU A 114 -0.52 -9.78 -0.27
CA LEU A 114 -1.89 -9.28 -0.29
C LEU A 114 -2.12 -8.18 0.76
N ALA A 115 -1.64 -8.39 2.00
CA ALA A 115 -1.76 -7.41 3.07
C ALA A 115 -1.02 -6.11 2.75
N LEU A 116 0.22 -6.19 2.26
CA LEU A 116 0.99 -5.01 1.85
C LEU A 116 0.32 -4.28 0.69
N TYR A 117 -0.22 -5.02 -0.28
CA TYR A 117 -0.90 -4.44 -1.43
C TYR A 117 -2.24 -3.78 -1.03
N TYR A 118 -2.99 -4.37 -0.09
CA TYR A 118 -4.17 -3.75 0.49
C TYR A 118 -3.82 -2.45 1.23
N CYS A 119 -2.78 -2.46 2.06
CA CYS A 119 -2.30 -1.25 2.73
C CYS A 119 -1.86 -0.17 1.73
N TYR A 120 -1.18 -0.57 0.65
CA TYR A 120 -0.78 0.33 -0.43
C TYR A 120 -1.99 1.01 -1.10
N ILE A 121 -3.01 0.25 -1.49
CA ILE A 121 -4.23 0.81 -2.10
C ILE A 121 -4.95 1.72 -1.12
N ALA A 122 -5.14 1.28 0.13
CA ALA A 122 -5.82 2.07 1.15
C ALA A 122 -5.11 3.43 1.38
N LEU A 123 -3.78 3.43 1.45
CA LEU A 123 -2.99 4.65 1.60
C LEU A 123 -3.08 5.57 0.38
N ILE A 124 -3.00 5.03 -0.83
CA ILE A 124 -3.09 5.82 -2.06
C ILE A 124 -4.48 6.42 -2.24
N TYR A 125 -5.54 5.63 -2.02
CA TYR A 125 -6.91 6.12 -2.04
C TYR A 125 -7.10 7.23 -1.00
N TRP A 126 -6.67 6.98 0.23
CA TRP A 126 -6.74 7.98 1.29
C TRP A 126 -6.03 9.27 0.89
N LEU A 127 -4.78 9.18 0.45
CA LEU A 127 -3.97 10.35 0.08
C LEU A 127 -4.59 11.10 -1.10
N PHE A 128 -5.07 10.39 -2.11
CA PHE A 128 -5.71 11.01 -3.27
C PHE A 128 -6.93 11.82 -2.85
N TYR A 129 -7.85 11.20 -2.14
CA TYR A 129 -9.10 11.84 -1.74
C TYR A 129 -8.86 12.95 -0.72
N PHE A 130 -7.99 12.74 0.27
CA PHE A 130 -7.64 13.76 1.27
C PHE A 130 -6.98 15.00 0.65
N LEU A 131 -6.05 14.81 -0.30
CA LEU A 131 -5.34 15.93 -0.91
C LEU A 131 -6.16 16.63 -2.01
N GLN A 132 -6.92 15.87 -2.80
CA GLN A 132 -7.60 16.41 -3.98
C GLN A 132 -9.03 16.86 -3.70
N SER A 133 -9.76 16.17 -2.83
CA SER A 133 -11.18 16.51 -2.64
C SER A 133 -11.38 17.89 -2.04
N HIS A 134 -10.46 18.36 -1.19
CA HIS A 134 -10.52 19.72 -0.67
C HIS A 134 -10.39 20.77 -1.78
N ARG A 135 -9.51 20.54 -2.75
CA ARG A 135 -9.31 21.46 -3.89
C ARG A 135 -10.51 21.50 -4.82
N VAL A 136 -11.16 20.36 -5.00
CA VAL A 136 -12.34 20.23 -5.86
C VAL A 136 -13.54 20.95 -5.23
N GLU A 137 -13.77 20.79 -3.93
CA GLU A 137 -14.87 21.46 -3.24
C GLU A 137 -14.69 22.99 -3.25
N ASP A 138 -13.47 23.48 -2.96
CA ASP A 138 -13.16 24.91 -3.03
C ASP A 138 -13.33 25.48 -4.44
N SER A 139 -12.99 24.70 -5.49
CA SER A 139 -13.13 25.15 -6.87
C SER A 139 -14.57 25.14 -7.39
N LEU A 140 -15.43 24.29 -6.85
CA LEU A 140 -16.82 24.15 -7.31
C LEU A 140 -17.78 25.11 -6.61
N GLN A 141 -17.38 25.65 -5.45
CA GLN A 141 -18.13 26.72 -4.79
C GLN A 141 -17.90 28.11 -5.43
N ASP A 142 -16.89 28.24 -6.29
CA ASP A 142 -16.64 29.47 -7.05
C ASP A 142 -17.53 29.54 -8.31
N GLU A 143 -18.74 30.09 -8.13
CA GLU A 143 -19.75 30.22 -9.20
C GLU A 143 -19.21 30.93 -10.45
N ALA A 144 -18.33 31.93 -10.28
CA ALA A 144 -17.76 32.68 -11.39
C ALA A 144 -16.86 31.80 -12.26
N ARG A 145 -16.12 30.88 -11.63
CA ARG A 145 -15.22 29.95 -12.32
C ARG A 145 -15.95 28.80 -13.00
N THR A 146 -16.96 28.24 -12.33
CA THR A 146 -17.80 27.22 -12.97
C THR A 146 -18.53 27.79 -14.18
N ARG A 147 -18.98 29.05 -14.09
CA ARG A 147 -19.60 29.76 -15.20
C ARG A 147 -18.66 29.97 -16.38
N ASP A 148 -17.41 30.38 -16.19
CA ASP A 148 -16.43 30.53 -17.29
C ASP A 148 -16.19 29.22 -18.05
N TRP A 149 -16.18 28.10 -17.32
CA TRP A 149 -16.10 26.76 -17.92
C TRP A 149 -17.35 26.40 -18.73
N TYR A 150 -18.54 26.63 -18.19
CA TYR A 150 -19.80 26.42 -18.92
C TYR A 150 -19.91 27.31 -20.16
N GLU A 151 -19.53 28.57 -20.05
CA GLU A 151 -19.53 29.51 -21.18
C GLU A 151 -18.63 29.01 -22.31
N CYS A 152 -17.46 28.44 -22.00
CA CYS A 152 -16.60 27.79 -22.99
C CYS A 152 -17.25 26.59 -23.69
N ILE A 153 -17.99 25.75 -22.94
CA ILE A 153 -18.70 24.59 -23.50
C ILE A 153 -19.83 25.07 -24.41
N PHE A 154 -20.64 26.02 -23.96
CA PHE A 154 -21.79 26.54 -24.72
C PHE A 154 -21.37 27.38 -25.93
N SER A 155 -20.19 28.00 -25.90
CA SER A 155 -19.63 28.70 -27.06
C SER A 155 -19.06 27.76 -28.13
N GLY A 156 -19.10 26.44 -27.92
CA GLY A 156 -18.55 25.46 -28.85
C GLY A 156 -17.02 25.34 -28.80
N GLY A 157 -16.41 25.72 -27.69
CA GLY A 157 -14.97 25.57 -27.48
C GLY A 157 -14.53 24.10 -27.54
N THR A 158 -13.26 23.88 -27.89
CA THR A 158 -12.72 22.51 -27.89
C THR A 158 -12.54 21.99 -26.46
N GLN A 159 -12.61 20.67 -26.27
CA GLN A 159 -12.45 20.05 -24.93
C GLN A 159 -11.14 20.48 -24.26
N THR A 160 -10.05 20.58 -25.02
CA THR A 160 -8.74 21.01 -24.53
C THR A 160 -8.75 22.47 -24.07
N GLU A 161 -9.46 23.32 -24.80
CA GLU A 161 -9.56 24.76 -24.51
C GLU A 161 -10.37 25.02 -23.24
N CYS A 162 -11.50 24.34 -23.08
CA CYS A 162 -12.30 24.45 -21.86
C CYS A 162 -11.63 23.78 -20.66
N TYR A 163 -10.91 22.67 -20.86
CA TYR A 163 -10.09 22.05 -19.82
C TYR A 163 -8.98 22.97 -19.33
N ASN A 164 -8.31 23.69 -20.23
CA ASN A 164 -7.21 24.59 -19.86
C ASN A 164 -7.64 25.73 -18.93
N ARG A 165 -8.91 26.16 -18.98
CA ARG A 165 -9.47 27.20 -18.09
C ARG A 165 -9.61 26.75 -16.63
N ILE A 166 -9.82 25.45 -16.40
CA ILE A 166 -10.04 24.88 -15.07
C ILE A 166 -8.88 24.00 -14.58
N ARG A 167 -7.87 23.77 -15.43
CA ARG A 167 -6.78 22.80 -15.23
C ARG A 167 -6.11 22.88 -13.86
N ASP A 168 -5.86 24.07 -13.34
CA ASP A 168 -5.12 24.24 -12.09
C ASP A 168 -5.93 23.90 -10.84
N HIS A 169 -7.25 23.77 -10.99
CA HIS A 169 -8.18 23.57 -9.89
C HIS A 169 -8.83 22.19 -9.87
N ILE A 170 -8.74 21.45 -10.98
CA ILE A 170 -9.14 20.05 -11.05
C ILE A 170 -7.95 19.12 -10.75
N PRO A 171 -8.19 17.97 -10.11
CA PRO A 171 -7.15 16.99 -9.88
C PRO A 171 -6.54 16.53 -11.21
N PRO A 172 -5.22 16.32 -11.27
CA PRO A 172 -4.56 15.86 -12.48
C PRO A 172 -5.16 14.52 -12.90
N LEU A 173 -5.69 14.47 -14.12
CA LEU A 173 -6.42 13.31 -14.67
C LEU A 173 -5.60 12.02 -14.58
N GLY A 174 -4.29 12.10 -14.80
CA GLY A 174 -3.40 10.94 -14.71
C GLY A 174 -3.35 10.32 -13.31
N LEU A 175 -3.46 11.13 -12.26
CA LEU A 175 -3.44 10.65 -10.88
C LEU A 175 -4.77 10.00 -10.51
N ALA A 176 -5.90 10.57 -10.96
CA ALA A 176 -7.21 9.96 -10.80
C ALA A 176 -7.30 8.58 -11.50
N ILE A 177 -6.84 8.50 -12.75
CA ILE A 177 -6.77 7.25 -13.51
C ILE A 177 -5.87 6.23 -12.81
N PHE A 178 -4.71 6.66 -12.31
CA PHE A 178 -3.77 5.77 -11.62
C PHE A 178 -4.38 5.13 -10.37
N VAL A 179 -5.12 5.91 -9.57
CA VAL A 179 -5.80 5.44 -8.37
C VAL A 179 -6.86 4.39 -8.74
N GLU A 180 -7.68 4.68 -9.75
CA GLU A 180 -8.76 3.78 -10.20
C GLU A 180 -8.24 2.47 -10.80
N ILE A 181 -7.17 2.55 -11.61
CA ILE A 181 -6.49 1.37 -12.15
C ILE A 181 -5.90 0.53 -11.01
N SER A 182 -5.31 1.17 -9.99
CA SER A 182 -4.73 0.47 -8.84
C SER A 182 -5.77 -0.32 -8.05
N ALA A 183 -6.96 0.22 -7.83
CA ALA A 183 -8.06 -0.54 -7.22
C ALA A 183 -8.53 -1.68 -8.12
N SER A 184 -8.70 -1.43 -9.42
CA SER A 184 -9.15 -2.46 -10.37
C SER A 184 -8.17 -3.62 -10.47
N LEU A 185 -6.87 -3.34 -10.38
CA LEU A 185 -5.81 -4.35 -10.38
C LEU A 185 -5.82 -5.24 -9.13
N TYR A 186 -6.45 -4.83 -8.03
CA TYR A 186 -6.58 -5.65 -6.82
C TYR A 186 -7.19 -7.02 -7.06
N GLY A 187 -8.29 -7.07 -7.82
CA GLY A 187 -8.93 -8.34 -8.15
C GLY A 187 -8.01 -9.24 -8.98
N ILE A 188 -7.26 -8.67 -9.92
CA ILE A 188 -6.32 -9.40 -10.78
C ILE A 188 -5.14 -9.93 -9.96
N VAL A 189 -4.54 -9.09 -9.10
CA VAL A 189 -3.44 -9.49 -8.22
C VAL A 189 -3.89 -10.61 -7.27
N PHE A 190 -5.08 -10.48 -6.67
CA PHE A 190 -5.67 -11.53 -5.84
C PHE A 190 -5.84 -12.83 -6.63
N PHE A 191 -6.42 -12.75 -7.83
CA PHE A 191 -6.63 -13.92 -8.68
C PHE A 191 -5.30 -14.60 -9.05
N ILE A 192 -4.28 -13.85 -9.46
CA ILE A 192 -2.96 -14.41 -9.80
C ILE A 192 -2.34 -15.11 -8.59
N ILE A 193 -2.40 -14.50 -7.40
CA ILE A 193 -1.80 -15.05 -6.19
C ILE A 193 -2.46 -16.38 -5.78
N PHE A 194 -3.79 -16.47 -5.86
CA PHE A 194 -4.53 -17.63 -5.35
C PHE A 194 -4.89 -18.67 -6.42
N ALA A 195 -5.34 -18.25 -7.61
CA ALA A 195 -5.82 -19.13 -8.67
C ALA A 195 -4.70 -19.72 -9.53
N CYS A 196 -3.63 -18.98 -9.84
CA CYS A 196 -2.49 -19.50 -10.63
C CYS A 196 -1.54 -20.41 -9.82
N ARG A 197 -2.07 -21.17 -8.85
CA ARG A 197 -1.27 -22.12 -8.09
C ARG A 197 -1.02 -23.38 -8.95
N PRO A 198 0.23 -23.83 -9.12
CA PRO A 198 0.53 -25.05 -9.88
C PRO A 198 -0.22 -26.28 -9.37
N SER A 199 -0.50 -26.35 -8.06
CA SER A 199 -1.27 -27.45 -7.47
C SER A 199 -2.77 -27.42 -7.81
N VAL A 200 -3.32 -26.26 -8.15
CA VAL A 200 -4.72 -26.14 -8.60
C VAL A 200 -4.79 -26.44 -10.09
N LEU A 201 -3.87 -25.86 -10.88
CA LEU A 201 -3.79 -26.08 -12.32
C LEU A 201 -3.46 -27.52 -12.73
N LYS A 202 -2.83 -28.30 -11.85
CA LYS A 202 -2.51 -29.72 -12.11
C LYS A 202 -3.69 -30.66 -11.85
N ASN A 203 -4.74 -30.20 -11.16
CA ASN A 203 -5.93 -30.98 -10.80
C ASN A 203 -7.19 -30.53 -11.58
N TRP A 204 -7.02 -29.63 -12.52
CA TRP A 204 -8.02 -29.18 -13.49
C TRP A 204 -7.62 -29.70 -14.87
#